data_AF-A0A839F0I8-F1
#
_entry.id   AF-A0A839F0I8-F1
#
_cell.length_a   1.000
_cell.length_b   1.000
_cell.length_c   1.000
_cell.angle_alpha   90.00
_cell.angle_beta   90.00
_cell.angle_gamma   90.00
#
_symmetry.space_group_name_H-M   'P 1'
#
loop_
_entity.id
_entity.type
_entity.pdbx_description
1 polymer ?
#
loop_
_entity_poly.entity_id
_entity_poly.type
_entity_poly.pdbx_seq_one_letter_code
_entity_poly.pdbx_strand_id
1 'polypeptide(L)'
;MVKKALAALAIGAFLVSGSAFAEVKIKGKNDQSTKVQGAVLNAAIGPGAQAKQNLSSNKGKVNIGGDNKQSTQVQGAVLNAAIGPAAKAEQNLSSNDGN
;
A
#
# COMPACT_ATOMS: atom_id res chain seq x y z
N MET A 1 -41.51 -42.10 1.96
CA MET A 1 -41.28 -40.65 2.06
C MET A 1 -40.03 -40.42 2.88
N VAL A 2 -38.90 -40.10 2.23
CA VAL A 2 -37.58 -40.00 2.89
C VAL A 2 -37.44 -38.59 3.49
N LYS A 3 -37.30 -38.50 4.81
CA LYS A 3 -37.09 -37.24 5.56
C LYS A 3 -35.71 -36.67 5.18
N LYS A 4 -35.68 -35.54 4.47
CA LYS A 4 -34.43 -34.81 4.18
C LYS A 4 -33.97 -34.08 5.44
N ALA A 5 -32.89 -34.54 6.05
CA ALA A 5 -32.21 -33.81 7.12
C ALA A 5 -31.47 -32.62 6.49
N LEU A 6 -31.86 -31.40 6.89
CA LEU A 6 -31.18 -30.17 6.52
C LEU A 6 -30.04 -29.94 7.52
N ALA A 7 -28.82 -30.34 7.18
CA ALA A 7 -27.64 -30.01 7.95
C ALA A 7 -27.16 -28.61 7.56
N ALA A 8 -27.42 -27.63 8.41
CA ALA A 8 -26.85 -26.30 8.30
C ALA A 8 -25.38 -26.35 8.79
N LEU A 9 -24.42 -26.38 7.86
CA LEU A 9 -23.02 -26.08 8.18
C LEU A 9 -22.84 -24.56 8.25
N ALA A 10 -22.95 -24.01 9.46
CA ALA A 10 -22.45 -22.67 9.75
C ALA A 10 -20.92 -22.73 9.83
N ILE A 11 -20.24 -22.60 8.69
CA ILE A 11 -18.79 -22.35 8.69
C ILE A 11 -18.62 -20.87 9.01
N GLY A 12 -18.39 -20.56 10.28
CA GLY A 12 -17.98 -19.23 10.72
C GLY A 12 -16.68 -18.87 10.00
N ALA A 13 -16.76 -17.93 9.06
CA ALA A 13 -15.59 -17.38 8.40
C ALA A 13 -14.72 -16.67 9.44
N PHE A 14 -13.55 -17.25 9.72
CA PHE A 14 -12.52 -16.67 10.56
C PHE A 14 -12.05 -15.36 9.90
N LEU A 15 -12.41 -14.22 10.49
CA LEU A 15 -11.91 -12.91 10.09
C LEU A 15 -10.43 -12.82 10.45
N VAL A 16 -9.55 -13.27 9.55
CA VAL A 16 -8.12 -12.88 9.57
C VAL A 16 -8.03 -11.49 8.96
N SER A 17 -8.32 -10.47 9.76
CA SER A 17 -8.01 -9.07 9.45
C SER A 17 -6.54 -8.75 9.75
N GLY A 18 -5.63 -9.59 9.25
CA GLY A 18 -4.20 -9.33 9.20
C GLY A 18 -3.84 -9.07 7.74
N SER A 19 -3.63 -7.81 7.37
CA SER A 19 -3.00 -7.49 6.09
C SER A 19 -1.57 -8.04 6.12
N ALA A 20 -1.38 -9.28 5.64
CA ALA A 20 -0.07 -9.86 5.44
C ALA A 20 0.60 -9.08 4.31
N PHE A 21 1.46 -8.11 4.66
CA PHE A 21 2.33 -7.49 3.67
C PHE A 21 3.32 -8.56 3.18
N ALA A 22 3.39 -8.78 1.87
CA ALA A 22 4.39 -9.67 1.29
C ALA A 22 5.80 -9.15 1.63
N GLU A 23 6.72 -10.05 1.97
CA GLU A 23 8.11 -9.69 2.24
C GLU A 23 8.80 -9.27 0.94
N VAL A 24 9.44 -8.10 0.94
CA VAL A 24 10.23 -7.59 -0.19
C VAL A 24 11.70 -7.86 0.10
N LYS A 25 12.31 -8.83 -0.59
CA LYS A 25 13.75 -9.14 -0.50
C LYS A 25 14.49 -8.58 -1.71
N ILE A 26 15.41 -7.65 -1.47
CA ILE A 26 16.33 -7.12 -2.47
C ILE A 26 17.73 -7.64 -2.14
N LYS A 27 18.19 -8.62 -2.92
CA LYS A 27 19.47 -9.33 -2.67
C LYS A 27 20.64 -8.85 -3.53
N GLY A 28 20.38 -7.99 -4.52
CA GLY A 28 21.40 -7.46 -5.45
C GLY A 28 21.22 -5.96 -5.66
N LYS A 29 21.99 -5.38 -6.60
CA LYS A 29 21.86 -3.96 -6.93
C LYS A 29 20.48 -3.67 -7.51
N ASN A 30 19.74 -2.75 -6.89
CA ASN A 30 18.44 -2.28 -7.36
C ASN A 30 18.49 -0.77 -7.58
N ASP A 31 18.44 -0.35 -8.85
CA ASP A 31 18.35 1.04 -9.25
C ASP A 31 16.90 1.31 -9.71
N GLN A 32 16.11 1.96 -8.86
CA GLN A 32 14.71 2.27 -9.13
C GLN A 32 14.56 3.78 -9.35
N SER A 33 14.09 4.17 -10.53
CA SER A 33 13.90 5.58 -10.87
C SER A 33 12.49 5.85 -11.37
N THR A 34 11.86 6.86 -10.79
CA THR A 34 10.59 7.42 -11.28
C THR A 34 10.83 8.87 -11.66
N LYS A 35 10.52 9.22 -12.92
CA LYS A 35 10.55 10.59 -13.41
C LYS A 35 9.14 11.02 -13.78
N VAL A 36 8.66 12.07 -13.14
CA VAL A 36 7.35 12.67 -13.45
C VAL A 36 7.57 14.05 -14.04
N GLN A 37 6.91 14.31 -15.16
CA GLN A 37 6.74 15.63 -15.74
C GLN A 37 5.27 16.03 -15.56
N GLY A 38 5.02 17.12 -14.84
CA GLY A 38 3.67 17.51 -14.41
C GLY A 38 3.37 17.11 -12.97
N ALA A 39 2.10 16.84 -12.67
CA ALA A 39 1.64 16.62 -11.29
C ALA A 39 1.22 15.16 -11.03
N VAL A 40 1.49 14.67 -9.82
CA VAL A 40 0.89 13.43 -9.30
C VAL A 40 -0.09 13.79 -8.21
N LEU A 41 -1.36 13.43 -8.40
CA LEU A 41 -2.44 13.69 -7.46
C LEU A 41 -3.03 12.37 -6.95
N ASN A 42 -3.08 12.21 -5.64
CA ASN A 42 -3.92 11.21 -4.99
C ASN A 42 -4.82 11.93 -3.97
N ALA A 43 -6.13 11.86 -4.16
CA ALA A 43 -7.09 12.54 -3.31
C ALA A 43 -8.23 11.61 -2.90
N ALA A 44 -8.54 11.61 -1.61
CA ALA A 44 -9.68 10.90 -1.05
C ALA A 44 -10.52 11.87 -0.20
N ILE A 45 -11.84 11.84 -0.36
CA ILE A 45 -12.77 12.74 0.33
C ILE A 45 -13.88 11.91 0.99
N GLY A 46 -14.15 12.19 2.25
CA GLY A 46 -15.21 11.55 3.04
C GLY A 46 -14.74 11.09 4.43
N PRO A 47 -15.68 10.69 5.31
CA PRO A 47 -15.34 10.10 6.60
C PRO A 47 -14.45 8.87 6.45
N GLY A 48 -13.32 8.83 7.15
CA GLY A 48 -12.34 7.75 7.04
C GLY A 48 -11.59 7.70 5.71
N ALA A 49 -11.59 8.78 4.92
CA ALA A 49 -10.85 8.85 3.67
C ALA A 49 -9.36 8.50 3.85
N GLN A 50 -8.85 7.62 2.98
CA GLN A 50 -7.45 7.21 2.99
C GLN A 50 -6.82 7.47 1.62
N ALA A 51 -5.76 8.25 1.60
CA ALA A 51 -4.96 8.50 0.41
C ALA A 51 -3.51 8.02 0.67
N LYS A 52 -3.09 6.97 -0.04
CA LYS A 52 -1.74 6.39 0.05
C LYS A 52 -1.04 6.55 -1.29
N GLN A 53 0.02 7.35 -1.35
CA GLN A 53 0.74 7.66 -2.57
C GLN A 53 2.22 7.29 -2.46
N ASN A 54 2.67 6.38 -3.34
CA ASN A 54 4.03 5.85 -3.39
C ASN A 54 4.58 6.01 -4.82
N LEU A 55 5.57 6.87 -5.05
CA LEU A 55 6.12 7.11 -6.41
C LEU A 55 7.36 6.24 -6.72
N SER A 56 8.19 5.95 -5.72
CA SER A 56 9.33 5.04 -5.81
C SER A 56 9.59 4.39 -4.45
N SER A 57 8.61 3.66 -3.90
CA SER A 57 8.69 3.11 -2.54
C SER A 57 8.54 1.59 -2.52
N ASN A 58 9.27 0.93 -1.63
CA ASN A 58 9.01 -0.45 -1.25
C ASN A 58 8.13 -0.44 0.01
N LYS A 59 6.94 -1.05 -0.07
CA LYS A 59 6.01 -1.16 1.08
C LYS A 59 6.01 -2.58 1.64
N GLY A 60 6.09 -2.73 2.96
CA GLY A 60 6.03 -4.01 3.67
C GLY A 60 7.33 -4.36 4.39
N LYS A 61 7.54 -5.64 4.74
CA LYS A 61 8.79 -6.08 5.38
C LYS A 61 9.92 -6.07 4.35
N VAL A 62 10.71 -4.99 4.32
CA VAL A 62 11.81 -4.82 3.38
C VAL A 62 13.12 -5.34 3.99
N ASN A 63 13.75 -6.31 3.34
CA ASN A 63 15.10 -6.77 3.67
C ASN A 63 16.05 -6.43 2.51
N ILE A 64 16.98 -5.51 2.76
CA ILE A 64 17.95 -5.00 1.76
C ILE A 64 19.32 -5.56 2.11
N GLY A 65 19.81 -6.49 1.28
CA GLY A 65 21.12 -7.13 1.43
C GLY A 65 22.21 -6.60 0.50
N GLY A 66 21.92 -5.59 -0.32
CA GLY A 66 22.84 -4.99 -1.30
C GLY A 66 22.53 -3.51 -1.58
N ASP A 67 23.22 -2.91 -2.55
CA ASP A 67 23.04 -1.49 -2.88
C ASP A 67 21.65 -1.22 -3.49
N ASN A 68 20.84 -0.39 -2.82
CA ASN A 68 19.54 0.02 -3.30
C ASN A 68 19.52 1.55 -3.52
N LYS A 69 19.50 1.98 -4.78
CA LYS A 69 19.42 3.40 -5.15
C LYS A 69 18.01 3.70 -5.65
N GLN A 70 17.28 4.52 -4.90
CA GLN A 70 15.98 5.03 -5.30
C GLN A 70 16.08 6.50 -5.67
N SER A 71 15.59 6.87 -6.85
CA SER A 71 15.60 8.25 -7.33
C SER A 71 14.23 8.64 -7.86
N THR A 72 13.54 9.49 -7.09
CA THR A 72 12.33 10.17 -7.56
C THR A 72 12.72 11.55 -8.06
N GLN A 73 12.42 11.84 -9.32
CA GLN A 73 12.54 13.19 -9.88
C GLN A 73 11.15 13.67 -10.32
N VAL A 74 10.62 14.68 -9.63
CA VAL A 74 9.35 15.31 -10.00
C VAL A 74 9.61 16.73 -10.48
N GLN A 75 9.20 17.00 -11.72
CA GLN A 75 9.20 18.33 -12.31
C GLN A 75 7.75 18.83 -12.36
N GLY A 76 7.28 19.34 -11.23
CA GLY A 76 5.90 19.76 -11.00
C GLY A 76 5.52 19.54 -9.54
N ALA A 77 4.29 19.11 -9.27
CA ALA A 77 3.76 18.96 -7.91
C ALA A 77 3.48 17.49 -7.55
N VAL A 78 3.69 17.13 -6.28
CA VAL A 78 3.15 15.90 -5.70
C VAL A 78 2.16 16.31 -4.62
N LEU A 79 0.91 15.87 -4.77
CA LEU A 79 -0.15 16.14 -3.81
C LEU A 79 -0.81 14.82 -3.38
N ASN A 80 -0.79 14.57 -2.08
CA ASN A 80 -1.54 13.50 -1.42
C ASN A 80 -2.49 14.12 -0.38
N ALA A 81 -3.79 14.04 -0.64
CA ALA A 81 -4.81 14.70 0.17
C ALA A 81 -5.87 13.70 0.66
N ALA A 82 -6.17 13.74 1.96
CA ALA A 82 -7.30 13.03 2.54
C ALA A 82 -8.15 14.03 3.34
N ILE A 83 -9.41 14.23 2.95
CA ILE A 83 -10.28 15.28 3.50
C ILE A 83 -11.52 14.65 4.12
N GLY A 84 -11.70 14.83 5.43
CA GLY A 84 -12.88 14.38 6.17
C GLY A 84 -12.56 13.98 7.62
N PRO A 85 -13.59 13.71 8.46
CA PRO A 85 -13.37 13.18 9.81
C PRO A 85 -12.59 11.88 9.76
N ALA A 86 -11.59 11.71 10.63
CA ALA A 86 -10.70 10.55 10.69
C ALA A 86 -9.92 10.24 9.38
N ALA A 87 -9.74 11.24 8.51
CA ALA A 87 -8.98 11.08 7.27
C ALA A 87 -7.47 10.88 7.53
N LYS A 88 -6.83 10.10 6.66
CA LYS A 88 -5.38 9.81 6.71
C LYS A 88 -4.74 9.91 5.32
N ALA A 89 -3.66 10.68 5.23
CA ALA A 89 -2.83 10.78 4.04
C ALA A 89 -1.42 10.27 4.36
N GLU A 90 -0.94 9.29 3.59
CA GLU A 90 0.42 8.74 3.67
C GLU A 90 1.13 8.95 2.31
N GLN A 91 2.16 9.78 2.28
CA GLN A 91 2.93 10.08 1.08
C GLN A 91 4.37 9.63 1.24
N ASN A 92 4.81 8.73 0.35
CA ASN A 92 6.15 8.19 0.32
C ASN A 92 6.82 8.53 -1.01
N LEU A 93 7.85 9.38 -0.95
CA LEU A 93 8.73 9.72 -2.05
C LEU A 93 10.09 9.11 -1.80
N SER A 94 10.47 8.10 -2.58
CA SER A 94 11.75 7.40 -2.42
C SER A 94 12.04 6.91 -0.98
N SER A 95 11.03 6.38 -0.29
CA SER A 95 11.20 5.79 1.05
C SER A 95 10.95 4.27 1.03
N ASN A 96 11.65 3.54 1.90
CA ASN A 96 11.23 2.19 2.26
C ASN A 96 10.29 2.33 3.46
N ASP A 97 9.03 1.93 3.29
CA ASP A 97 8.01 2.05 4.32
C ASP A 97 7.61 0.64 4.75
N GLY A 98 8.04 0.22 5.93
CA GLY A 98 7.81 -1.11 6.46
C GLY A 98 7.21 -1.07 7.84
N ASN A 99 6.18 -1.89 8.04
CA ASN A 99 5.61 -2.22 9.34
C ASN A 99 5.70 -3.72 9.56
#